data_AF-A0A9P3EXW9-F1
#
_entry.id   AF-A0A9P3EXW9-F1
#
_cell.length_a   1.000
_cell.length_b   1.000
_cell.length_c   1.000
_cell.angle_alpha   90.00
_cell.angle_beta   90.00
_cell.angle_gamma   90.00
#
_symmetry.space_group_name_H-M   'P 1'
#
loop_
_entity.id
_entity.type
_entity.pdbx_description
1 polymer ?
#
loop_
_entity_poly.entity_id
_entity_poly.type
_entity_poly.pdbx_seq_one_letter_code
_entity_poly.pdbx_strand_id
1 'polypeptide(L)'
;MDENDSQSQEGPFNANMYRSAAGLINHGQAISQVDAWRAQNPQPAREAIITDSGIWMIIPHDEYHYGRFGFNDDRTAAQSFLFFATNTYFTQTSFRGEDQETFRKKESDEERFARRLREGYDFSRLEFLNERCGPLTQEEENAGILRLYPLQPPEEKWLGPYDKTEYLFPTKEFVFLLHQGPILHDPPSFSACVGIDQPGRGLRFVKQLKEQVCDLINEMILSYLESVVLGVLRAQMTLPTGFVSSPATAATSFTATLFPHHQDQDRMRTGDFMLYEYFLNALPVEGFETAGVAEKIETFFNSRLGEDEIKVGEREKEIMEKLSCVMVLLVIELLDSSALCARGCNRDAIVPWDVRIRVAGGDWMFEIFQYSRVFWKGQSS
;
A
#
# COMPACT_ATOMS: atom_id res chain seq x y z
N MET A 1 18.25 39.82 25.49
CA MET A 1 18.61 40.93 24.58
C MET A 1 19.21 40.25 23.37
N ASP A 2 18.49 40.00 22.29
CA ASP A 2 17.25 40.63 21.76
C ASP A 2 16.34 39.52 21.20
N GLU A 3 15.07 39.44 21.61
CA GLU A 3 13.90 40.06 20.96
C GLU A 3 13.75 39.66 19.49
N ASN A 4 12.93 38.64 19.27
CA ASN A 4 12.17 38.50 18.04
C ASN A 4 10.75 38.06 18.40
N ASP A 5 10.07 38.94 19.16
CA ASP A 5 8.62 38.96 19.34
C ASP A 5 7.99 39.31 17.99
N SER A 6 7.75 38.29 17.18
CA SER A 6 6.74 38.39 16.13
C SER A 6 5.39 38.18 16.81
N GLN A 7 4.84 39.29 17.33
CA GLN A 7 3.44 39.36 17.72
C GLN A 7 2.58 39.05 16.50
N SER A 8 2.20 37.78 16.34
CA SER A 8 1.06 37.39 15.53
C SER A 8 -0.16 38.07 16.14
N GLN A 9 -0.60 39.16 15.53
CA GLN A 9 -1.91 39.73 15.81
C GLN A 9 -2.95 38.65 15.48
N GLU A 10 -3.44 37.98 16.51
CA GLU A 10 -4.60 37.10 16.42
C GLU A 10 -5.77 37.94 15.89
N GLY A 11 -6.23 37.60 14.69
CA GLY A 11 -7.47 38.11 14.14
C GLY A 11 -8.67 37.76 15.04
N PRO A 12 -9.86 38.32 14.79
CA PRO A 12 -11.04 38.04 15.60
C PRO A 12 -11.30 36.53 15.69
N PHE A 13 -11.39 36.07 16.94
CA PHE A 13 -11.64 34.69 17.37
C PHE A 13 -12.74 34.01 16.53
N ASN A 14 -12.39 32.91 15.86
CA ASN A 14 -13.34 32.13 15.08
C ASN A 14 -13.96 31.04 15.96
N ALA A 15 -15.22 31.22 16.37
CA ALA A 15 -15.96 30.26 17.19
C ALA A 15 -16.07 28.85 16.55
N ASN A 16 -15.75 28.70 15.26
CA ASN A 16 -15.68 27.42 14.56
C ASN A 16 -14.44 26.56 14.90
N MET A 17 -13.52 27.06 15.74
CA MET A 17 -12.26 26.39 16.10
C MET A 17 -12.41 25.36 17.24
N TYR A 18 -13.56 25.35 17.94
CA TYR A 18 -13.88 24.43 19.04
C TYR A 18 -15.16 23.67 18.71
N ARG A 19 -15.05 22.50 18.07
CA ARG A 19 -16.22 21.75 17.58
C ARG A 19 -16.85 20.80 18.59
N SER A 20 -16.28 20.62 19.78
CA SER A 20 -16.81 19.62 20.73
C SER A 20 -16.67 19.97 22.20
N ALA A 21 -17.73 19.68 22.94
CA ALA A 21 -17.86 19.86 24.38
C ALA A 21 -18.73 18.73 24.93
N ALA A 22 -18.46 18.30 26.15
CA ALA A 22 -19.24 17.29 26.85
C ALA A 22 -19.79 17.88 28.15
N GLY A 23 -21.07 17.63 28.43
CA GLY A 23 -21.74 18.09 29.66
C GLY A 23 -22.44 16.93 30.35
N LEU A 24 -22.19 16.74 31.64
CA LEU A 24 -22.94 15.85 32.52
C LEU A 24 -23.68 16.71 33.53
N ILE A 25 -25.02 16.80 33.40
CA ILE A 25 -25.85 17.71 34.21
C ILE A 25 -27.04 16.97 34.80
N ASN A 26 -27.47 17.41 35.99
CA ASN A 26 -28.72 16.95 36.57
C ASN A 26 -29.90 17.35 35.66
N HIS A 27 -30.71 16.37 35.27
CA HIS A 27 -31.85 16.55 34.37
C HIS A 27 -32.76 17.72 34.79
N GLY A 28 -33.05 17.88 36.09
CA GLY A 28 -33.94 18.92 36.60
C GLY A 28 -33.42 20.35 36.42
N GLN A 29 -32.14 20.53 36.09
CA GLN A 29 -31.48 21.83 35.94
C GLN A 29 -30.78 21.98 34.59
N ALA A 30 -31.01 21.03 33.67
CA ALA A 30 -30.29 20.91 32.42
C ALA A 30 -30.42 22.18 31.55
N ILE A 31 -31.64 22.65 31.36
CA ILE A 31 -31.95 23.81 30.49
C ILE A 31 -31.29 25.09 31.03
N SER A 32 -31.51 25.40 32.32
CA SER A 32 -30.94 26.58 32.97
C SER A 32 -29.41 26.60 32.95
N GLN A 33 -28.76 25.42 33.05
CA GLN A 33 -27.31 25.33 33.00
C GLN A 33 -26.75 25.47 31.58
N VAL A 34 -27.41 24.90 30.57
CA VAL A 34 -27.02 25.10 29.16
C VAL A 34 -27.12 26.58 28.80
N ASP A 35 -28.18 27.26 29.23
CA ASP A 35 -28.38 28.68 28.94
C ASP A 35 -27.37 29.57 29.67
N ALA A 36 -27.07 29.26 30.94
CA ALA A 36 -26.01 29.94 31.69
C ALA A 36 -24.64 29.72 31.05
N TRP A 37 -24.34 28.51 30.59
CA TRP A 37 -23.10 28.17 29.89
C TRP A 37 -22.95 28.91 28.56
N ARG A 38 -24.02 28.99 27.75
CA ARG A 38 -24.05 29.77 26.50
C ARG A 38 -23.80 31.25 26.75
N ALA A 39 -24.31 31.78 27.85
CA ALA A 39 -24.15 33.19 28.21
C ALA A 39 -22.75 33.54 28.74
N GLN A 40 -22.00 32.57 29.30
CA GLN A 40 -20.73 32.81 29.99
C GLN A 40 -19.47 32.58 29.14
N ASN A 41 -19.57 32.09 27.90
CA ASN A 41 -18.39 31.77 27.07
C ASN A 41 -18.14 32.74 25.89
N PRO A 42 -17.32 33.80 26.09
CA PRO A 42 -16.57 34.42 25.00
C PRO A 42 -15.10 33.95 24.87
N GLN A 43 -14.53 33.18 25.81
CA GLN A 43 -13.12 32.71 25.73
C GLN A 43 -12.84 31.36 26.44
N PRO A 44 -11.88 30.54 25.96
CA PRO A 44 -11.74 29.11 26.31
C PRO A 44 -10.63 28.85 27.36
N ALA A 45 -10.63 29.56 28.48
CA ALA A 45 -9.55 29.42 29.48
C ALA A 45 -9.77 28.33 30.55
N ARG A 46 -10.89 27.59 30.49
CA ARG A 46 -11.16 26.49 31.43
C ARG A 46 -11.51 25.21 30.69
N GLU A 47 -10.61 24.23 30.80
CA GLU A 47 -10.78 22.87 30.27
C GLU A 47 -12.01 22.16 30.85
N ALA A 48 -12.38 22.50 32.09
CA ALA A 48 -13.62 22.06 32.73
C ALA A 48 -14.26 23.15 33.62
N ILE A 49 -15.59 23.23 33.58
CA ILE A 49 -16.45 24.02 34.47
C ILE A 49 -17.22 23.04 35.34
N ILE A 50 -16.89 22.99 36.64
CA ILE A 50 -17.57 22.15 37.62
C ILE A 50 -18.59 23.01 38.38
N THR A 51 -19.83 22.55 38.46
CA THR A 51 -20.91 23.17 39.26
C THR A 51 -21.50 22.12 40.21
N ASP A 52 -22.24 22.56 41.23
CA ASP A 52 -22.94 21.67 42.16
C ASP A 52 -23.96 20.72 41.47
N SER A 53 -24.26 21.00 40.21
CA SER A 53 -25.34 20.38 39.45
C SER A 53 -24.88 19.77 38.13
N GLY A 54 -23.58 19.75 37.89
CA GLY A 54 -22.99 19.12 36.72
C GLY A 54 -21.54 19.51 36.44
N ILE A 55 -20.96 18.88 35.42
CA ILE A 55 -19.63 19.16 34.90
C ILE A 55 -19.75 19.44 33.41
N TRP A 56 -19.13 20.52 32.95
CA TRP A 56 -18.97 20.86 31.54
C TRP A 56 -17.49 20.81 31.18
N MET A 57 -17.14 20.17 30.08
CA MET A 57 -15.77 20.07 29.59
C MET A 57 -15.72 20.57 28.16
N ILE A 58 -14.78 21.48 27.89
CA ILE A 58 -14.50 21.95 26.53
C ILE A 58 -13.35 21.11 26.01
N ILE A 59 -13.53 20.51 24.83
CA ILE A 59 -12.53 19.62 24.24
C ILE A 59 -12.08 20.28 22.93
N PRO A 60 -11.06 21.15 23.00
CA PRO A 60 -10.59 21.87 21.83
C PRO A 60 -10.00 20.90 20.80
N HIS A 61 -10.24 21.19 19.51
CA HIS A 61 -9.61 20.48 18.39
C HIS A 61 -9.91 18.97 18.26
N ASP A 62 -10.96 18.46 18.90
CA ASP A 62 -11.28 17.04 18.82
C ASP A 62 -12.37 16.74 17.77
N GLU A 63 -12.14 15.69 16.98
CA GLU A 63 -13.00 15.27 15.88
C GLU A 63 -13.81 14.00 16.23
N TYR A 64 -13.30 13.14 17.10
CA TYR A 64 -13.92 11.88 17.48
C TYR A 64 -13.96 11.66 18.99
N HIS A 65 -15.14 11.31 19.50
CA HIS A 65 -15.40 11.16 20.93
C HIS A 65 -16.08 9.82 21.21
N TYR A 66 -15.60 9.10 22.23
CA TYR A 66 -16.25 7.90 22.74
C TYR A 66 -16.54 8.08 24.23
N GLY A 67 -17.81 7.94 24.61
CA GLY A 67 -18.25 8.01 26.00
C GLY A 67 -18.86 6.69 26.46
N ARG A 68 -18.62 6.33 27.73
CA ARG A 68 -19.27 5.17 28.37
C ARG A 68 -19.73 5.53 29.77
N PHE A 69 -21.00 5.26 30.05
CA PHE A 69 -21.56 5.33 31.40
C PHE A 69 -21.35 4.01 32.15
N GLY A 70 -20.85 4.09 33.37
CA GLY A 70 -20.94 3.01 34.35
C GLY A 70 -22.16 3.24 35.22
N PHE A 71 -23.02 2.23 35.34
CA PHE A 71 -24.19 2.25 36.21
C PHE A 71 -23.96 1.39 37.45
N ASN A 72 -24.79 1.58 38.48
CA ASN A 72 -24.93 0.61 39.57
C ASN A 72 -25.42 -0.76 39.07
N ASP A 73 -25.34 -1.78 39.93
CA ASP A 73 -25.65 -3.18 39.59
C ASP A 73 -27.08 -3.38 39.06
N ASP A 74 -28.03 -2.63 39.61
CA ASP A 74 -29.44 -2.60 39.22
C ASP A 74 -29.74 -1.69 38.02
N ARG A 75 -28.72 -1.00 37.48
CA ARG A 75 -28.78 -0.08 36.34
C ARG A 75 -29.78 1.07 36.51
N THR A 76 -30.08 1.46 37.74
CA THR A 76 -31.03 2.53 38.07
C THR A 76 -30.38 3.92 38.16
N ALA A 77 -29.05 3.99 38.34
CA ALA A 77 -28.31 5.25 38.43
C ALA A 77 -26.93 5.16 37.79
N ALA A 78 -26.56 6.18 37.00
CA ALA A 78 -25.21 6.33 36.49
C ALA A 78 -24.26 6.76 37.63
N GLN A 79 -23.16 6.03 37.80
CA GLN A 79 -22.16 6.26 38.84
C GLN A 79 -20.85 6.84 38.29
N SER A 80 -20.56 6.57 37.01
CA SER A 80 -19.35 7.07 36.35
C SER A 80 -19.61 7.37 34.89
N PHE A 81 -18.81 8.28 34.34
CA PHE A 81 -18.75 8.59 32.92
C PHE A 81 -17.29 8.63 32.50
N LEU A 82 -16.91 7.75 31.58
CA LEU A 82 -15.61 7.76 30.93
C LEU A 82 -15.77 8.40 29.57
N PHE A 83 -14.87 9.32 29.25
CA PHE A 83 -14.89 10.05 28.01
C PHE A 83 -13.49 10.06 27.41
N PHE A 84 -13.38 9.60 26.17
CA PHE A 84 -12.13 9.55 25.43
C PHE A 84 -12.26 10.35 24.15
N ALA A 85 -11.29 11.24 23.97
CA ALA A 85 -11.04 12.06 22.79
C ALA A 85 -10.10 11.36 21.80
N THR A 86 -10.05 11.82 20.54
CA THR A 86 -9.06 11.36 19.52
C THR A 86 -7.63 11.47 20.04
N ASN A 87 -7.36 12.49 20.86
CA ASN A 87 -6.05 12.77 21.44
C ASN A 87 -5.84 12.14 22.83
N THR A 88 -6.63 11.13 23.20
CA THR A 88 -6.40 10.39 24.45
C THR A 88 -5.21 9.45 24.30
N TYR A 89 -4.08 9.81 24.92
CA TYR A 89 -2.91 8.96 24.98
C TYR A 89 -3.02 7.96 26.13
N PHE A 90 -3.70 6.83 25.90
CA PHE A 90 -3.88 5.75 26.90
C PHE A 90 -2.57 5.24 27.53
N THR A 91 -1.44 5.46 26.88
CA THR A 91 -0.09 5.14 27.41
C THR A 91 0.46 6.15 28.40
N GLN A 92 -0.25 7.25 28.61
CA GLN A 92 0.07 8.34 29.53
C GLN A 92 -1.14 8.69 30.43
N THR A 93 -2.25 7.95 30.31
CA THR A 93 -3.45 8.14 31.11
C THR A 93 -3.57 7.04 32.15
N SER A 94 -3.83 7.41 33.41
CA SER A 94 -4.17 6.51 34.51
C SER A 94 -5.32 7.12 35.32
N PHE A 95 -5.95 6.32 36.19
CA PHE A 95 -6.85 6.86 37.20
C PHE A 95 -6.05 7.35 38.42
N ARG A 96 -6.57 8.40 39.06
CA ARG A 96 -6.02 8.92 40.31
C ARG A 96 -6.09 7.84 41.39
N GLY A 97 -4.94 7.49 41.98
CA GLY A 97 -4.83 6.39 42.96
C GLY A 97 -4.38 5.06 42.35
N GLU A 98 -4.23 4.99 41.02
CA GLU A 98 -3.61 3.88 40.28
C GLU A 98 -2.27 4.34 39.68
N ASP A 99 -1.50 5.15 40.42
CA ASP A 99 -0.38 5.97 39.95
C ASP A 99 0.81 5.19 39.33
N GLN A 100 0.71 3.87 39.16
CA GLN A 100 1.76 3.02 38.59
C GLN A 100 1.35 2.27 37.31
N GLU A 101 0.07 2.23 36.93
CA GLU A 101 -0.38 1.52 35.72
C GLU A 101 -1.20 2.46 34.82
N THR A 102 -0.61 2.86 33.69
CA THR A 102 -1.36 3.53 32.63
C THR A 102 -2.31 2.53 31.96
N PHE A 103 -3.41 3.00 31.39
CA PHE A 103 -4.41 2.14 30.73
C PHE A 103 -3.83 1.26 29.62
N ARG A 104 -2.70 1.68 29.06
CA ARG A 104 -1.93 0.88 28.12
C ARG A 104 -0.44 1.01 28.38
N LYS A 105 0.32 -0.08 28.21
CA LYS A 105 1.78 0.00 28.17
C LYS A 105 2.22 0.67 26.87
N LYS A 106 3.21 1.56 26.95
CA LYS A 106 3.86 2.10 25.74
C LYS A 106 4.60 0.95 25.07
N GLU A 107 4.30 0.73 23.80
CA GLU A 107 4.96 -0.29 22.97
C GLU A 107 5.81 0.43 21.91
N SER A 108 7.03 -0.05 21.69
CA SER A 108 7.80 0.28 20.49
C SER A 108 7.06 -0.22 19.24
N ASP A 109 7.45 0.26 18.06
CA ASP A 109 6.80 -0.20 16.83
C ASP A 109 7.14 -1.66 16.52
N GLU A 110 8.34 -2.13 16.88
CA GLU A 110 8.73 -3.55 16.81
C GLU A 110 7.91 -4.41 17.77
N GLU A 111 7.70 -3.95 19.02
CA GLU A 111 6.87 -4.65 20.01
C GLU A 111 5.43 -4.76 19.53
N ARG A 112 4.88 -3.67 18.98
CA ARG A 112 3.52 -3.62 18.43
C ARG A 112 3.37 -4.55 17.24
N PHE A 113 4.35 -4.57 16.32
CA PHE A 113 4.34 -5.47 15.18
C PHE A 113 4.43 -6.94 15.61
N ALA A 114 5.36 -7.26 16.51
CA ALA A 114 5.50 -8.61 17.06
C ALA A 114 4.25 -9.06 17.81
N ARG A 115 3.58 -8.18 18.56
CA ARG A 115 2.31 -8.49 19.23
C ARG A 115 1.21 -8.74 18.21
N ARG A 116 1.04 -7.88 17.21
CA ARG A 116 0.05 -8.07 16.14
C ARG A 116 0.24 -9.40 15.41
N LEU A 117 1.49 -9.79 15.13
CA LEU A 117 1.80 -11.11 14.56
C LEU A 117 1.35 -12.26 15.47
N ARG A 118 1.58 -12.16 16.79
CA ARG A 118 1.14 -13.19 17.76
C ARG A 118 -0.37 -13.25 17.91
N GLU A 119 -1.05 -12.12 17.80
CA GLU A 119 -2.51 -12.00 17.90
C GLU A 119 -3.24 -12.42 16.61
N GLY A 120 -2.50 -12.79 15.55
CA GLY A 120 -3.12 -13.17 14.27
C GLY A 120 -3.71 -11.98 13.52
N TYR A 121 -3.14 -10.78 13.69
CA TYR A 121 -3.54 -9.60 12.93
C TYR A 121 -3.43 -9.86 11.43
N ASP A 122 -4.47 -9.52 10.69
CA ASP A 122 -4.50 -9.71 9.24
C ASP A 122 -3.59 -8.68 8.53
N PHE A 123 -2.40 -9.14 8.17
CA PHE A 123 -1.45 -8.38 7.34
C PHE A 123 -1.67 -8.59 5.83
N SER A 124 -2.75 -9.25 5.42
CA SER A 124 -3.15 -9.30 4.00
C SER A 124 -3.83 -8.00 3.58
N ARG A 125 -4.65 -7.41 4.47
CA ARG A 125 -5.44 -6.17 4.25
C ARG A 125 -6.32 -6.22 3.00
N LEU A 126 -6.85 -7.41 2.70
CA LEU A 126 -7.75 -7.62 1.55
C LEU A 126 -9.04 -6.80 1.67
N GLU A 127 -9.61 -6.69 2.88
CA GLU A 127 -10.80 -5.87 3.12
C GLU A 127 -10.55 -4.40 2.76
N PHE A 128 -9.43 -3.83 3.23
CA PHE A 128 -9.03 -2.46 2.89
C PHE A 128 -8.85 -2.27 1.37
N LEU A 129 -8.23 -3.24 0.69
CA LEU A 129 -8.05 -3.19 -0.75
C LEU A 129 -9.41 -3.19 -1.47
N ASN A 130 -10.34 -4.04 -1.06
CA ASN A 130 -11.68 -4.13 -1.64
C ASN A 130 -12.53 -2.90 -1.34
N GLU A 131 -12.39 -2.27 -0.17
CA GLU A 131 -13.08 -1.00 0.14
C GLU A 131 -12.62 0.15 -0.76
N ARG A 132 -11.31 0.19 -1.09
CA ARG A 132 -10.70 1.31 -1.82
C ARG A 132 -10.78 1.14 -3.32
N CYS A 133 -10.55 -0.07 -3.80
CA CYS A 133 -10.47 -0.41 -5.23
C CYS A 133 -11.68 -1.20 -5.72
N GLY A 134 -12.58 -1.65 -4.84
CA GLY A 134 -13.73 -2.45 -5.24
C GLY A 134 -14.68 -1.72 -6.19
N PRO A 135 -15.66 -2.45 -6.76
CA PRO A 135 -16.64 -1.87 -7.63
C PRO A 135 -17.40 -0.75 -6.93
N LEU A 136 -17.77 0.28 -7.69
CA LEU A 136 -18.67 1.31 -7.20
C LEU A 136 -20.04 0.70 -6.94
N THR A 137 -20.68 1.13 -5.86
CA THR A 137 -22.11 0.84 -5.67
C THR A 137 -22.93 1.66 -6.66
N GLN A 138 -24.14 1.20 -6.99
CA GLN A 138 -25.04 1.94 -7.89
C GLN A 138 -25.31 3.37 -7.40
N GLU A 139 -25.36 3.55 -6.07
CA GLU A 139 -25.53 4.87 -5.46
C GLU A 139 -24.33 5.78 -5.70
N GLU A 140 -23.10 5.25 -5.59
CA GLU A 140 -21.87 6.00 -5.87
C GLU A 140 -21.72 6.35 -7.35
N GLU A 141 -22.08 5.43 -8.25
CA GLU A 141 -22.15 5.70 -9.68
C GLU A 141 -23.16 6.80 -10.00
N ASN A 142 -24.36 6.71 -9.45
CA ASN A 142 -25.43 7.71 -9.65
C ASN A 142 -25.04 9.08 -9.08
N ALA A 143 -24.26 9.11 -8.00
CA ALA A 143 -23.74 10.32 -7.38
C ALA A 143 -22.51 10.91 -8.10
N GLY A 144 -21.97 10.23 -9.12
CA GLY A 144 -20.77 10.64 -9.85
C GLY A 144 -19.52 10.65 -8.98
N ILE A 145 -19.44 9.76 -7.98
CA ILE A 145 -18.29 9.67 -7.09
C ILE A 145 -17.06 9.16 -7.84
N LEU A 146 -15.96 9.91 -7.75
CA LEU A 146 -14.65 9.51 -8.24
C LEU A 146 -13.87 8.87 -7.09
N ARG A 147 -13.38 7.64 -7.27
CA ARG A 147 -12.44 7.00 -6.34
C ARG A 147 -11.04 7.58 -6.54
N LEU A 148 -10.33 7.77 -5.43
CA LEU A 148 -8.92 8.14 -5.45
C LEU A 148 -8.01 6.97 -5.88
N TYR A 149 -8.52 5.73 -5.77
CA TYR A 149 -7.82 4.51 -6.15
C TYR A 149 -8.43 3.97 -7.44
N PRO A 150 -7.64 3.30 -8.31
CA PRO A 150 -8.17 2.63 -9.47
C PRO A 150 -9.22 1.57 -9.11
N LEU A 151 -10.18 1.38 -10.00
CA LEU A 151 -11.18 0.33 -9.85
C LEU A 151 -10.57 -1.02 -10.22
N GLN A 152 -10.92 -2.02 -9.41
CA GLN A 152 -10.61 -3.42 -9.61
C GLN A 152 -11.23 -3.92 -10.93
N PRO A 153 -10.50 -4.68 -11.75
CA PRO A 153 -11.06 -5.26 -12.97
C PRO A 153 -12.11 -6.33 -12.62
N PRO A 154 -13.04 -6.65 -13.54
CA PRO A 154 -14.02 -7.73 -13.34
C PRO A 154 -13.35 -9.06 -12.98
N GLU A 155 -13.99 -9.86 -12.12
CA GLU A 155 -13.39 -11.11 -11.60
C GLU A 155 -13.05 -12.11 -12.72
N GLU A 156 -13.78 -12.08 -13.84
CA GLU A 156 -13.56 -12.95 -14.99
C GLU A 156 -12.22 -12.70 -15.69
N LYS A 157 -11.62 -11.52 -15.46
CA LYS A 157 -10.30 -11.17 -15.99
C LYS A 157 -9.16 -11.56 -15.05
N TRP A 158 -9.45 -12.03 -13.84
CA TRP A 158 -8.40 -12.37 -12.89
C TRP A 158 -7.79 -13.73 -13.24
N LEU A 159 -6.47 -13.79 -13.21
CA LEU A 159 -5.67 -14.96 -13.53
C LEU A 159 -5.08 -15.60 -12.27
N GLY A 160 -4.78 -16.89 -12.35
CA GLY A 160 -4.33 -17.69 -11.22
C GLY A 160 -5.46 -18.17 -10.29
N PRO A 161 -5.13 -18.78 -9.14
CA PRO A 161 -3.76 -19.03 -8.66
C PRO A 161 -3.00 -19.99 -9.57
N TYR A 162 -1.69 -19.81 -9.68
CA TYR A 162 -0.81 -20.66 -10.49
C TYR A 162 -0.25 -21.82 -9.68
N ASP A 163 0.23 -22.86 -10.36
CA ASP A 163 0.97 -23.91 -9.66
C ASP A 163 2.33 -23.34 -9.21
N LYS A 164 2.73 -23.65 -7.96
CA LYS A 164 4.01 -23.21 -7.41
C LYS A 164 5.22 -23.72 -8.21
N THR A 165 5.07 -24.80 -8.99
CA THR A 165 6.13 -25.26 -9.91
C THR A 165 6.38 -24.29 -11.06
N GLU A 166 5.42 -23.42 -11.37
CA GLU A 166 5.50 -22.42 -12.44
C GLU A 166 6.12 -21.11 -11.95
N TYR A 167 6.32 -20.96 -10.64
CA TYR A 167 6.89 -19.74 -10.07
C TYR A 167 8.30 -19.49 -10.60
N LEU A 168 8.49 -18.28 -11.12
CA LEU A 168 9.77 -17.84 -11.66
C LEU A 168 10.83 -17.81 -10.57
N PHE A 169 10.47 -17.29 -9.40
CA PHE A 169 11.40 -17.02 -8.31
C PHE A 169 11.10 -17.91 -7.09
N PRO A 170 12.00 -18.81 -6.68
CA PRO A 170 11.92 -19.43 -5.36
C PRO A 170 12.15 -18.40 -4.25
N THR A 171 11.65 -18.68 -3.06
CA THR A 171 11.75 -17.80 -1.89
C THR A 171 13.17 -17.34 -1.55
N LYS A 172 14.21 -18.16 -1.82
CA LYS A 172 15.62 -17.81 -1.57
C LYS A 172 16.09 -16.64 -2.45
N GLU A 173 15.55 -16.53 -3.67
CA GLU A 173 15.92 -15.49 -4.63
C GLU A 173 15.31 -14.14 -4.25
N PHE A 174 14.09 -14.12 -3.73
CA PHE A 174 13.53 -12.88 -3.15
C PHE A 174 14.37 -12.32 -2.01
N VAL A 175 14.95 -13.18 -1.16
CA VAL A 175 15.86 -12.74 -0.10
C VAL A 175 17.11 -12.11 -0.70
N PHE A 176 17.67 -12.71 -1.76
CA PHE A 176 18.82 -12.13 -2.46
C PHE A 176 18.47 -10.77 -3.08
N LEU A 177 17.36 -10.70 -3.81
CA LEU A 177 16.90 -9.50 -4.53
C LEU A 177 16.54 -8.35 -3.58
N LEU A 178 15.97 -8.64 -2.40
CA LEU A 178 15.69 -7.63 -1.37
C LEU A 178 16.96 -6.87 -0.94
N HIS A 179 18.12 -7.52 -0.96
CA HIS A 179 19.39 -6.93 -0.54
C HIS A 179 20.18 -6.29 -1.68
N GLN A 180 19.75 -6.45 -2.94
CA GLN A 180 20.39 -5.79 -4.07
C GLN A 180 20.17 -4.26 -4.02
N GLY A 181 19.12 -3.78 -3.34
CA GLY A 181 18.71 -2.38 -3.36
C GLY A 181 18.46 -1.88 -4.80
N PRO A 182 18.02 -0.64 -4.99
CA PRO A 182 18.08 0.00 -6.30
C PRO A 182 19.53 0.40 -6.59
N ILE A 183 20.42 -0.59 -6.76
CA ILE A 183 21.78 -0.35 -7.24
C ILE A 183 21.72 -0.35 -8.78
N LEU A 184 21.59 0.86 -9.34
CA LEU A 184 22.36 1.31 -10.52
C LEU A 184 22.41 0.34 -11.71
N HIS A 185 21.26 -0.14 -12.17
CA HIS A 185 21.08 -0.50 -13.58
C HIS A 185 20.25 0.55 -14.31
N ASP A 186 20.30 1.79 -13.84
CA ASP A 186 19.77 2.93 -14.59
C ASP A 186 20.47 2.97 -15.95
N PRO A 187 19.73 2.80 -17.05
CA PRO A 187 20.25 3.16 -18.36
C PRO A 187 20.79 4.59 -18.28
N PRO A 188 21.82 4.97 -19.06
CA PRO A 188 22.40 6.32 -18.99
C PRO A 188 21.35 7.46 -19.12
N SER A 189 20.19 7.18 -19.72
CA SER A 189 19.03 8.06 -19.86
C SER A 189 18.29 8.35 -18.53
N PHE A 190 18.45 7.54 -17.48
CA PHE A 190 17.73 7.62 -16.20
C PHE A 190 18.43 8.46 -15.12
N SER A 191 19.73 8.73 -15.26
CA SER A 191 20.53 9.49 -14.27
C SER A 191 20.01 10.91 -13.98
N ALA A 192 19.09 11.44 -14.79
CA ALA A 192 18.47 12.76 -14.60
C ALA A 192 17.11 12.74 -13.87
N CYS A 193 16.53 11.56 -13.60
CA CYS A 193 15.13 11.44 -13.20
C CYS A 193 14.88 10.92 -11.77
N VAL A 194 15.90 10.41 -11.06
CA VAL A 194 15.71 9.79 -9.75
C VAL A 194 16.57 10.47 -8.69
N GLY A 195 15.94 11.19 -7.78
CA GLY A 195 16.55 11.60 -6.51
C GLY A 195 16.54 10.41 -5.57
N ILE A 196 17.65 9.68 -5.47
CA ILE A 196 17.74 8.47 -4.65
C ILE A 196 18.12 8.84 -3.22
N ASP A 197 17.13 8.99 -2.34
CA ASP A 197 17.34 8.94 -0.90
C ASP A 197 17.18 7.50 -0.38
N GLN A 198 18.32 6.89 -0.07
CA GLN A 198 18.56 5.69 0.75
C GLN A 198 17.98 4.33 0.30
N PRO A 199 18.85 3.33 -0.01
CA PRO A 199 18.40 1.97 -0.32
C PRO A 199 17.67 1.28 0.84
N GLY A 200 16.86 0.27 0.52
CA GLY A 200 16.18 -0.70 1.39
C GLY A 200 17.05 -1.49 2.41
N ARG A 201 18.21 -0.98 2.83
CA ARG A 201 19.04 -1.62 3.87
C ARG A 201 18.26 -1.77 5.19
N GLY A 202 18.29 -2.97 5.76
CA GLY A 202 17.79 -3.28 7.10
C GLY A 202 16.40 -3.92 7.17
N LEU A 203 15.68 -4.08 6.05
CA LEU A 203 14.40 -4.80 6.04
C LEU A 203 14.58 -6.31 5.89
N ARG A 204 13.60 -7.06 6.42
CA ARG A 204 13.58 -8.52 6.36
C ARG A 204 12.21 -9.07 6.00
N PHE A 205 12.16 -10.33 5.59
CA PHE A 205 10.92 -11.09 5.62
C PHE A 205 10.72 -11.71 7.01
N VAL A 206 9.51 -11.62 7.54
CA VAL A 206 9.11 -12.35 8.75
C VAL A 206 8.79 -13.79 8.37
N LYS A 207 9.33 -14.76 9.12
CA LYS A 207 9.21 -16.20 8.80
C LYS A 207 7.77 -16.64 8.51
N GLN A 208 6.81 -16.16 9.29
CA GLN A 208 5.39 -16.51 9.16
C GLN A 208 4.71 -15.99 7.88
N LEU A 209 5.21 -14.89 7.31
CA LEU A 209 4.57 -14.19 6.18
C LEU A 209 5.42 -14.21 4.91
N LYS A 210 6.69 -14.67 5.01
CA LYS A 210 7.64 -14.68 3.90
C LYS A 210 7.08 -15.35 2.64
N GLU A 211 6.52 -16.54 2.80
CA GLU A 211 5.96 -17.30 1.67
C GLU A 211 4.78 -16.56 1.03
N GLN A 212 3.87 -16.01 1.84
CA GLN A 212 2.73 -15.24 1.33
C GLN A 212 3.16 -14.02 0.51
N VAL A 213 4.24 -13.33 0.92
CA VAL A 213 4.79 -12.20 0.16
C VAL A 213 5.42 -12.67 -1.15
N CYS A 214 6.25 -13.72 -1.11
CA CYS A 214 6.93 -14.23 -2.30
C CYS A 214 5.94 -14.80 -3.31
N ASP A 215 4.94 -15.55 -2.84
CA ASP A 215 3.90 -16.13 -3.67
C ASP A 215 3.04 -15.03 -4.29
N LEU A 216 2.63 -14.01 -3.52
CA LEU A 216 1.91 -12.85 -4.06
C LEU A 216 2.67 -12.18 -5.21
N ILE A 217 3.98 -11.97 -5.06
CA ILE A 217 4.78 -11.33 -6.11
C ILE A 217 4.90 -12.24 -7.35
N ASN A 218 5.15 -13.54 -7.17
CA ASN A 218 5.15 -14.48 -8.31
C ASN A 218 3.80 -14.49 -9.04
N GLU A 219 2.69 -14.55 -8.30
CA GLU A 219 1.33 -14.54 -8.88
C GLU A 219 1.07 -13.27 -9.69
N MET A 220 1.50 -12.11 -9.20
CA MET A 220 1.40 -10.85 -9.94
C MET A 220 2.22 -10.88 -11.24
N ILE A 221 3.46 -11.38 -11.18
CA ILE A 221 4.35 -11.45 -12.33
C ILE A 221 3.82 -12.43 -13.39
N LEU A 222 3.38 -13.62 -12.97
CA LEU A 222 2.82 -14.62 -13.88
C LEU A 222 1.53 -14.11 -14.54
N SER A 223 0.67 -13.42 -13.79
CA SER A 223 -0.52 -12.78 -14.36
C SER A 223 -0.15 -11.73 -15.41
N TYR A 224 0.87 -10.89 -15.16
CA TYR A 224 1.35 -9.93 -16.16
C TYR A 224 1.89 -10.61 -17.42
N LEU A 225 2.71 -11.65 -17.25
CA LEU A 225 3.25 -12.44 -18.35
C LEU A 225 2.13 -13.02 -19.22
N GLU A 226 1.09 -13.58 -18.61
CA GLU A 226 -0.02 -14.19 -19.33
C GLU A 226 -0.99 -13.18 -19.96
N SER A 227 -1.39 -12.14 -19.21
CA SER A 227 -2.41 -11.19 -19.69
C SER A 227 -1.89 -10.20 -20.72
N VAL A 228 -0.61 -9.80 -20.61
CA VAL A 228 -0.04 -8.74 -21.46
C VAL A 228 1.04 -9.31 -22.38
N VAL A 229 2.10 -9.88 -21.80
CA VAL A 229 3.32 -10.21 -22.55
C VAL A 229 3.05 -11.31 -23.59
N LEU A 230 2.32 -12.35 -23.23
CA LEU A 230 1.99 -13.47 -24.13
C LEU A 230 1.14 -13.00 -25.33
N GLY A 231 0.25 -12.03 -25.15
CA GLY A 231 -0.55 -11.47 -26.23
C GLY A 231 0.32 -10.77 -27.29
N VAL A 232 1.28 -9.96 -26.85
CA VAL A 232 2.25 -9.29 -27.73
C VAL A 232 3.14 -10.32 -28.42
N LEU A 233 3.61 -11.33 -27.68
CA LEU A 233 4.48 -12.38 -28.22
C LEU A 233 3.77 -13.19 -29.32
N ARG A 234 2.52 -13.61 -29.08
CA ARG A 234 1.70 -14.32 -30.08
C ARG A 234 1.59 -13.54 -31.38
N ALA A 235 1.25 -12.25 -31.29
CA ALA A 235 1.12 -11.38 -32.47
C ALA A 235 2.44 -11.35 -33.28
N GLN A 236 3.58 -11.24 -32.61
CA GLN A 236 4.89 -11.23 -33.26
C GLN A 236 5.26 -12.56 -33.91
N MET A 237 5.00 -13.69 -33.23
CA MET A 237 5.34 -15.03 -33.74
C MET A 237 4.58 -15.38 -35.02
N THR A 238 3.36 -14.83 -35.19
CA THR A 238 2.53 -15.05 -36.39
C THR A 238 2.94 -14.24 -37.62
N LEU A 239 3.88 -13.29 -37.49
CA LEU A 239 4.32 -12.47 -38.62
C LEU A 239 5.15 -13.28 -39.64
N PRO A 240 4.90 -13.13 -40.95
CA PRO A 240 5.62 -13.87 -42.00
C PRO A 240 7.14 -13.69 -41.90
N THR A 241 7.88 -14.79 -42.03
CA THR A 241 9.35 -14.87 -41.95
C THR A 241 10.10 -13.99 -42.96
N GLY A 242 9.43 -13.47 -43.99
CA GLY A 242 9.99 -12.57 -45.00
C GLY A 242 10.18 -11.10 -44.57
N PHE A 243 9.68 -10.70 -43.38
CA PHE A 243 9.85 -9.36 -42.81
C PHE A 243 10.85 -9.32 -41.64
N VAL A 244 11.50 -10.44 -41.34
CA VAL A 244 12.38 -10.58 -40.17
C VAL A 244 13.68 -9.83 -40.42
N SER A 245 13.72 -8.61 -39.90
CA SER A 245 14.97 -7.90 -39.66
C SER A 245 15.73 -8.62 -38.53
N SER A 246 17.04 -8.33 -38.39
CA SER A 246 17.96 -8.90 -37.39
C SER A 246 17.30 -9.20 -36.02
N PRO A 247 17.73 -10.22 -35.25
CA PRO A 247 17.23 -10.51 -33.90
C PRO A 247 17.08 -9.26 -33.00
N ALA A 248 18.07 -8.36 -33.04
CA ALA A 248 18.05 -7.08 -32.32
C ALA A 248 16.88 -6.16 -32.74
N THR A 249 16.46 -6.21 -34.01
CA THR A 249 15.29 -5.47 -34.51
C THR A 249 13.97 -6.11 -34.07
N ALA A 250 13.94 -7.45 -33.93
CA ALA A 250 12.77 -8.16 -33.41
C ALA A 250 12.54 -7.86 -31.91
N ALA A 251 13.60 -7.86 -31.10
CA ALA A 251 13.54 -7.47 -29.70
C ALA A 251 13.09 -6.01 -29.53
N THR A 252 13.62 -5.11 -30.37
CA THR A 252 13.22 -3.68 -30.38
C THR A 252 11.75 -3.49 -30.74
N SER A 253 11.28 -4.17 -31.79
CA SER A 253 9.86 -4.10 -32.19
C SER A 253 8.93 -4.69 -31.14
N PHE A 254 9.35 -5.77 -30.46
CA PHE A 254 8.59 -6.38 -29.37
C PHE A 254 8.42 -5.40 -28.22
N THR A 255 9.52 -4.81 -27.72
CA THR A 255 9.46 -3.90 -26.58
C THR A 255 8.67 -2.63 -26.88
N ALA A 256 8.76 -2.08 -28.09
CA ALA A 256 7.97 -0.92 -28.51
C ALA A 256 6.46 -1.22 -28.53
N THR A 257 6.08 -2.48 -28.79
CA THR A 257 4.69 -2.92 -28.76
C THR A 257 4.22 -3.20 -27.33
N LEU A 258 5.11 -3.75 -26.49
CA LEU A 258 4.83 -4.04 -25.10
C LEU A 258 4.68 -2.77 -24.24
N PHE A 259 5.42 -1.71 -24.59
CA PHE A 259 5.43 -0.41 -23.91
C PHE A 259 5.10 0.70 -24.91
N PRO A 260 3.84 0.81 -25.37
CA PRO A 260 3.46 1.75 -26.43
C PRO A 260 3.67 3.22 -26.08
N HIS A 261 3.71 3.57 -24.79
CA HIS A 261 3.87 4.94 -24.30
C HIS A 261 5.32 5.32 -23.98
N HIS A 262 6.31 4.50 -24.37
CA HIS A 262 7.74 4.74 -24.08
C HIS A 262 8.31 6.05 -24.64
N GLN A 263 7.63 6.70 -25.60
CA GLN A 263 8.05 7.98 -26.21
C GLN A 263 7.30 9.20 -25.68
N ASP A 264 6.30 9.01 -24.81
CA ASP A 264 5.47 10.11 -24.33
C ASP A 264 6.34 11.10 -23.54
N GLN A 265 6.27 12.39 -23.92
CA GLN A 265 7.10 13.45 -23.33
C GLN A 265 6.71 13.77 -21.88
N ASP A 266 5.56 13.25 -21.41
CA ASP A 266 5.14 13.31 -20.01
C ASP A 266 5.90 12.26 -19.20
N ARG A 267 7.19 12.54 -18.98
CA ARG A 267 8.16 11.68 -18.27
C ARG A 267 7.73 11.26 -16.86
N MET A 268 6.61 11.78 -16.34
CA MET A 268 6.00 11.37 -15.08
C MET A 268 5.20 10.05 -15.19
N ARG A 269 4.86 9.57 -16.41
CA ARG A 269 4.43 8.17 -16.64
C ARG A 269 5.66 7.27 -16.79
N THR A 270 6.37 7.05 -15.69
CA THR A 270 7.69 6.42 -15.68
C THR A 270 7.70 4.95 -16.10
N GLY A 271 6.59 4.22 -15.98
CA GLY A 271 6.53 2.76 -16.19
C GLY A 271 6.96 2.31 -17.59
N ASP A 272 6.24 2.72 -18.64
CA ASP A 272 6.51 2.27 -20.01
C ASP A 272 7.92 2.63 -20.49
N PHE A 273 8.35 3.87 -20.25
CA PHE A 273 9.70 4.31 -20.59
C PHE A 273 10.78 3.49 -19.84
N MET A 274 10.58 3.27 -18.54
CA MET A 274 11.51 2.50 -17.71
C MET A 274 11.62 1.06 -18.15
N LEU A 275 10.48 0.38 -18.32
CA LEU A 275 10.47 -1.02 -18.71
C LEU A 275 10.98 -1.21 -20.14
N TYR A 276 10.70 -0.27 -21.05
CA TYR A 276 11.27 -0.25 -22.39
C TYR A 276 12.80 -0.15 -22.36
N GLU A 277 13.34 0.80 -21.61
CA GLU A 277 14.79 0.99 -21.51
C GLU A 277 15.48 -0.17 -20.80
N TYR A 278 14.87 -0.74 -19.75
CA TYR A 278 15.37 -1.96 -19.11
C TYR A 278 15.36 -3.14 -20.06
N PHE A 279 14.30 -3.32 -20.84
CA PHE A 279 14.25 -4.41 -21.81
C PHE A 279 15.41 -4.32 -22.82
N LEU A 280 15.72 -3.12 -23.30
CA LEU A 280 16.79 -2.94 -24.29
C LEU A 280 18.19 -2.99 -23.69
N ASN A 281 18.38 -2.43 -22.50
CA ASN A 281 19.71 -2.08 -21.99
C ASN A 281 20.08 -2.75 -20.67
N ALA A 282 19.14 -3.38 -19.96
CA ALA A 282 19.46 -4.01 -18.67
C ALA A 282 20.45 -5.15 -18.84
N LEU A 283 21.43 -5.17 -17.95
CA LEU A 283 22.35 -6.27 -17.79
C LEU A 283 21.80 -7.22 -16.70
N PRO A 284 22.13 -8.52 -16.78
CA PRO A 284 21.82 -9.45 -15.69
C PRO A 284 22.37 -8.93 -14.36
N VAL A 285 21.58 -9.08 -13.29
CA VAL A 285 22.01 -8.74 -11.93
C VAL A 285 23.19 -9.62 -11.54
N GLU A 286 24.27 -9.00 -11.07
CA GLU A 286 25.49 -9.73 -10.70
C GLU A 286 25.19 -10.77 -9.61
N GLY A 287 25.62 -12.02 -9.84
CA GLY A 287 25.38 -13.12 -8.91
C GLY A 287 23.96 -13.72 -8.96
N PHE A 288 23.10 -13.26 -9.88
CA PHE A 288 21.77 -13.81 -10.10
C PHE A 288 21.72 -14.65 -11.40
N GLU A 289 21.07 -15.82 -11.35
CA GLU A 289 20.93 -16.72 -12.49
C GLU A 289 19.71 -16.34 -13.35
N THR A 290 19.88 -15.42 -14.30
CA THR A 290 18.79 -14.96 -15.18
C THR A 290 18.36 -16.00 -16.22
N ALA A 291 19.28 -16.86 -16.68
CA ALA A 291 18.98 -17.89 -17.68
C ALA A 291 17.89 -18.88 -17.23
N GLY A 292 17.90 -19.30 -15.96
CA GLY A 292 16.86 -20.16 -15.41
C GLY A 292 15.49 -19.48 -15.35
N VAL A 293 15.45 -18.15 -15.17
CA VAL A 293 14.20 -17.39 -15.24
C VAL A 293 13.68 -17.35 -16.68
N ALA A 294 14.57 -17.15 -17.67
CA ALA A 294 14.19 -17.17 -19.09
C ALA A 294 13.59 -18.52 -19.51
N GLU A 295 14.19 -19.64 -19.09
CA GLU A 295 13.68 -21.00 -19.36
C GLU A 295 12.30 -21.24 -18.74
N LYS A 296 12.08 -20.74 -17.52
CA LYS A 296 10.76 -20.81 -16.86
C LYS A 296 9.72 -19.97 -17.58
N ILE A 297 10.07 -18.78 -18.05
CA ILE A 297 9.17 -17.92 -18.85
C ILE A 297 8.81 -18.64 -20.16
N GLU A 298 9.78 -19.23 -20.85
CA GLU A 298 9.54 -20.03 -22.07
C GLU A 298 8.60 -21.20 -21.80
N THR A 299 8.87 -21.97 -20.74
CA THR A 299 8.03 -23.11 -20.33
C THR A 299 6.61 -22.67 -19.98
N PHE A 300 6.48 -21.55 -19.25
CA PHE A 300 5.20 -20.95 -18.90
C PHE A 300 4.43 -20.54 -20.16
N PHE A 301 5.05 -19.85 -21.12
CA PHE A 301 4.37 -19.50 -22.37
C PHE A 301 3.98 -20.73 -23.18
N ASN A 302 4.90 -21.67 -23.38
CA ASN A 302 4.66 -22.85 -24.21
C ASN A 302 3.50 -23.74 -23.71
N SER A 303 3.24 -23.73 -22.40
CA SER A 303 2.09 -24.44 -21.79
C SER A 303 0.75 -23.70 -21.94
N ARG A 304 0.73 -22.39 -22.22
CA ARG A 304 -0.49 -21.62 -22.55
C ARG A 304 -0.76 -21.53 -24.05
N LEU A 305 0.23 -21.87 -24.88
CA LEU A 305 0.06 -21.91 -26.32
C LEU A 305 -0.69 -23.18 -26.75
N GLY A 306 -1.61 -23.05 -27.71
CA GLY A 306 -2.36 -24.19 -28.27
C GLY A 306 -1.45 -25.23 -28.94
N GLU A 307 -2.00 -26.41 -29.25
CA GLU A 307 -1.27 -27.47 -29.99
C GLU A 307 -0.90 -27.01 -31.41
N ASP A 308 -1.79 -26.24 -32.06
CA ASP A 308 -1.59 -25.70 -33.40
C ASP A 308 -0.81 -24.38 -33.43
N GLU A 309 -0.48 -23.80 -32.26
CA GLU A 309 0.26 -22.54 -32.16
C GLU A 309 1.77 -22.76 -32.24
N ILE A 310 2.49 -21.84 -32.89
CA ILE A 310 3.95 -21.83 -32.95
C ILE A 310 4.48 -21.66 -31.52
N LYS A 311 5.29 -22.62 -31.06
CA LYS A 311 5.94 -22.59 -29.75
C LYS A 311 7.10 -21.59 -29.75
N VAL A 312 7.32 -20.98 -28.58
CA VAL A 312 8.52 -20.18 -28.30
C VAL A 312 9.73 -21.07 -28.45
N GLY A 313 10.75 -20.60 -29.16
CA GLY A 313 12.01 -21.32 -29.35
C GLY A 313 13.18 -20.39 -29.66
N GLU A 314 14.16 -20.88 -30.42
CA GLU A 314 15.44 -20.18 -30.64
C GLU A 314 15.27 -18.76 -31.25
N ARG A 315 14.21 -18.52 -32.02
CA ARG A 315 13.95 -17.21 -32.63
C ARG A 315 13.60 -16.14 -31.59
N GLU A 316 12.93 -16.53 -30.51
CA GLU A 316 12.47 -15.65 -29.43
C GLU A 316 13.43 -15.64 -28.24
N LYS A 317 14.56 -16.35 -28.32
CA LYS A 317 15.53 -16.47 -27.23
C LYS A 317 16.02 -15.14 -26.67
N GLU A 318 16.39 -14.19 -27.53
CA GLU A 318 16.81 -12.85 -27.10
C GLU A 318 15.68 -12.11 -26.34
N ILE A 319 14.42 -12.32 -26.76
CA ILE A 319 13.25 -11.76 -26.06
C ILE A 319 13.10 -12.40 -24.68
N MET A 320 13.24 -13.72 -24.56
CA MET A 320 13.16 -14.42 -23.27
C MET A 320 14.28 -13.99 -22.31
N GLU A 321 15.51 -13.85 -22.81
CA GLU A 321 16.64 -13.35 -22.03
C GLU A 321 16.38 -11.92 -21.52
N LYS A 322 15.89 -11.02 -22.38
CA LYS A 322 15.55 -9.64 -21.99
C LYS A 322 14.36 -9.56 -21.04
N LEU A 323 13.32 -10.37 -21.27
CA LEU A 323 12.18 -10.48 -20.36
C LEU A 323 12.63 -10.94 -18.97
N SER A 324 13.56 -11.91 -18.89
CA SER A 324 14.07 -12.38 -17.60
C SER A 324 14.71 -11.27 -16.79
N CYS A 325 15.50 -10.38 -17.43
CA CYS A 325 16.07 -9.20 -16.78
C CYS A 325 14.98 -8.23 -16.31
N VAL A 326 13.97 -7.96 -17.14
CA VAL A 326 12.85 -7.08 -16.77
C VAL A 326 12.06 -7.67 -15.59
N MET A 327 11.81 -8.98 -15.55
CA MET A 327 11.09 -9.61 -14.45
C MET A 327 11.88 -9.51 -13.13
N VAL A 328 13.20 -9.69 -13.18
CA VAL A 328 14.07 -9.50 -12.00
C VAL A 328 14.00 -8.06 -11.51
N LEU A 329 14.07 -7.08 -12.41
CA LEU A 329 13.97 -5.66 -12.05
C LEU A 329 12.60 -5.30 -11.50
N LEU A 330 11.50 -5.82 -12.06
CA LEU A 330 10.16 -5.64 -11.51
C LEU A 330 10.05 -6.19 -10.08
N VAL A 331 10.67 -7.33 -9.78
CA VAL A 331 10.74 -7.85 -8.40
C VAL A 331 11.49 -6.87 -7.49
N ILE A 332 12.65 -6.37 -7.92
CA ILE A 332 13.45 -5.42 -7.13
C ILE A 332 12.63 -4.15 -6.85
N GLU A 333 11.97 -3.58 -7.86
CA GLU A 333 11.13 -2.39 -7.74
C GLU A 333 9.94 -2.61 -6.79
N LEU A 334 9.26 -3.75 -6.91
CA LEU A 334 8.19 -4.12 -5.99
C LEU A 334 8.69 -4.25 -4.55
N LEU A 335 9.84 -4.88 -4.34
CA LEU A 335 10.42 -5.08 -3.01
C LEU A 335 10.88 -3.75 -2.39
N ASP A 336 11.58 -2.90 -3.15
CA ASP A 336 12.07 -1.61 -2.67
C ASP A 336 10.90 -0.66 -2.35
N SER A 337 9.92 -0.61 -3.24
CA SER A 337 8.71 0.16 -2.99
C SER A 337 7.90 -0.35 -1.79
N SER A 338 7.77 -1.66 -1.64
CA SER A 338 7.10 -2.27 -0.48
C SER A 338 7.89 -2.01 0.82
N ALA A 339 9.22 -1.94 0.74
CA ALA A 339 10.08 -1.57 1.85
C ALA A 339 9.83 -0.12 2.31
N LEU A 340 9.59 0.82 1.38
CA LEU A 340 9.17 2.18 1.72
C LEU A 340 7.83 2.20 2.46
N CYS A 341 6.85 1.40 2.02
CA CYS A 341 5.57 1.25 2.72
C CYS A 341 5.73 0.68 4.14
N ALA A 342 6.57 -0.36 4.29
CA ALA A 342 6.86 -0.95 5.59
C ALA A 342 7.48 0.07 6.55
N ARG A 343 8.47 0.84 6.08
CA ARG A 343 9.10 1.93 6.86
C ARG A 343 8.12 3.04 7.23
N GLY A 344 7.26 3.46 6.29
CA GLY A 344 6.20 4.44 6.57
C GLY A 344 5.19 3.96 7.61
N CYS A 345 5.08 2.64 7.81
CA CYS A 345 4.31 2.02 8.89
C CYS A 345 5.13 1.69 10.13
N ASN A 346 6.36 2.21 10.24
CA ASN A 346 7.35 1.92 11.29
C ASN A 346 7.59 0.41 11.49
N ARG A 347 7.69 -0.36 10.39
CA ARG A 347 8.03 -1.79 10.43
C ARG A 347 9.40 -2.05 9.83
N ASP A 348 10.10 -3.02 10.42
CA ASP A 348 11.37 -3.57 9.93
C ASP A 348 11.18 -4.73 8.93
N ALA A 349 9.93 -5.06 8.59
CA ALA A 349 9.62 -6.21 7.76
C ALA A 349 8.50 -5.94 6.76
N ILE A 350 8.69 -6.48 5.55
CA ILE A 350 7.70 -6.46 4.48
C ILE A 350 6.63 -7.53 4.76
N VAL A 351 5.38 -7.12 4.65
CA VAL A 351 4.20 -7.99 4.74
C VAL A 351 3.34 -7.88 3.46
N PRO A 352 2.39 -8.80 3.21
CA PRO A 352 1.60 -8.78 1.98
C PRO A 352 0.84 -7.46 1.75
N TRP A 353 0.43 -6.81 2.83
CA TRP A 353 -0.17 -5.48 2.81
C TRP A 353 0.71 -4.42 2.12
N ASP A 354 2.02 -4.41 2.38
CA ASP A 354 2.94 -3.41 1.82
C ASP A 354 2.99 -3.51 0.29
N VAL A 355 3.05 -4.73 -0.23
CA VAL A 355 2.99 -5.03 -1.67
C VAL A 355 1.66 -4.56 -2.25
N ARG A 356 0.54 -4.90 -1.58
CA ARG A 356 -0.79 -4.54 -2.08
C ARG A 356 -1.03 -3.05 -2.13
N ILE A 357 -0.72 -2.32 -1.06
CA ILE A 357 -0.88 -0.86 -1.05
C ILE A 357 -0.03 -0.22 -2.11
N ARG A 358 1.20 -0.69 -2.30
CA ARG A 358 2.08 -0.09 -3.28
C ARG A 358 1.50 -0.17 -4.68
N VAL A 359 1.09 -1.36 -5.10
CA VAL A 359 0.48 -1.61 -6.41
C VAL A 359 -0.88 -0.90 -6.53
N ALA A 360 -1.70 -0.91 -5.49
CA ALA A 360 -3.03 -0.27 -5.51
C ALA A 360 -2.97 1.26 -5.58
N GLY A 361 -1.84 1.88 -5.24
CA GLY A 361 -1.66 3.34 -5.19
C GLY A 361 -1.89 4.09 -6.52
N GLY A 362 -2.15 3.38 -7.62
CA GLY A 362 -2.60 3.96 -8.88
C GLY A 362 -1.50 4.50 -9.77
N ASP A 363 -0.28 3.99 -9.61
CA ASP A 363 0.78 4.20 -10.59
C ASP A 363 0.79 3.07 -11.65
N TRP A 364 1.82 3.09 -12.51
CA TRP A 364 2.01 2.12 -13.57
C TRP A 364 2.08 0.65 -13.09
N MET A 365 2.41 0.40 -11.81
CA MET A 365 2.40 -0.97 -11.26
C MET A 365 0.98 -1.54 -11.21
N PHE A 366 -0.04 -0.70 -10.96
CA PHE A 366 -1.42 -1.14 -10.95
C PHE A 366 -1.82 -1.72 -12.31
N GLU A 367 -1.51 -1.00 -13.39
CA GLU A 367 -1.91 -1.37 -14.75
C GLU A 367 -1.37 -2.76 -15.15
N ILE A 368 -0.16 -3.08 -14.68
CA ILE A 368 0.56 -4.32 -14.94
C ILE A 368 0.05 -5.49 -14.07
N PHE A 369 -0.18 -5.25 -12.78
CA PHE A 369 -0.42 -6.34 -11.81
C PHE A 369 -1.89 -6.54 -11.42
N GLN A 370 -2.80 -5.67 -11.86
CA GLN A 370 -4.23 -5.72 -11.54
C GLN A 370 -4.94 -7.03 -11.98
N TYR A 371 -4.33 -7.88 -12.80
CA TYR A 371 -4.98 -9.12 -13.24
C TYR A 371 -4.70 -10.31 -12.32
N SER A 372 -3.91 -10.16 -11.25
CA SER A 372 -3.66 -11.28 -10.33
C SER A 372 -4.84 -11.56 -9.39
N ARG A 373 -5.35 -12.78 -9.42
CA ARG A 373 -6.38 -13.23 -8.47
C ARG A 373 -5.88 -13.21 -7.03
N VAL A 374 -4.63 -13.59 -6.79
CA VAL A 374 -4.04 -13.63 -5.44
C VAL A 374 -3.80 -12.22 -4.88
N PHE A 375 -3.57 -11.23 -5.76
CA PHE A 375 -3.57 -9.83 -5.37
C PHE A 375 -4.91 -9.41 -4.76
N TRP A 376 -6.03 -9.76 -5.39
CA TRP A 376 -7.38 -9.36 -4.97
C TRP A 376 -8.05 -10.23 -3.90
N LYS A 377 -7.84 -11.55 -3.93
CA LYS A 377 -8.51 -12.52 -3.04
C LYS A 377 -7.59 -13.14 -2.00
N GLY A 378 -6.27 -12.91 -2.09
CA GLY A 378 -5.29 -13.65 -1.32
C GLY A 378 -5.12 -15.08 -1.81
N GLN A 379 -4.25 -15.83 -1.14
CA GLN A 379 -4.16 -17.27 -1.34
C GLN A 379 -5.29 -17.93 -0.54
N SER A 380 -6.12 -18.72 -1.22
CA SER A 380 -7.03 -19.63 -0.52
C SER A 380 -6.18 -20.64 0.26
N SER A 381 -6.27 -20.59 1.59
CA SER A 381 -5.65 -21.55 2.50
C SER A 381 -6.24 -22.94 2.38
#